data_AF-A0A6P0XSF8-F1
#
_entry.id   AF-A0A6P0XSF8-F1
#
_cell.length_a   1.000
_cell.length_b   1.000
_cell.length_c   1.000
_cell.angle_alpha   90.00
_cell.angle_beta   90.00
_cell.angle_gamma   90.00
#
_symmetry.space_group_name_H-M   'P 1'
#
loop_
_entity.id
_entity.type
_entity.pdbx_description
1 polymer ?
#
loop_
_entity_poly.entity_id
_entity_poly.type
_entity_poly.pdbx_seq_one_letter_code
_entity_poly.pdbx_strand_id
1 'polypeptide(L)' 'MGGKTDLDRVVAYIPPEWKKELEKWAKEDERSVSWLVGKLIERGLEEHRNHQNSEKVAKQ' A
#
# COMPACT_ATOMS: atom_id res chain seq x y z
N MET A 1 -26.05 3.85 9.13
CA MET A 1 -25.11 2.74 9.38
C MET A 1 -23.69 3.30 9.33
N GLY A 2 -23.21 3.77 10.48
CA GLY A 2 -21.87 4.34 10.63
C GLY A 2 -20.88 3.23 10.91
N GLY A 3 -20.00 2.97 9.96
CA GLY A 3 -18.80 2.16 10.14
C GLY A 3 -17.63 2.98 9.62
N LYS A 4 -17.31 4.09 10.29
CA LYS A 4 -16.03 4.76 10.07
C LYS A 4 -15.01 3.83 10.72
N THR A 5 -14.30 3.06 9.89
CA THR A 5 -13.08 2.39 10.30
C THR A 5 -12.15 3.45 10.89
N ASP A 6 -11.63 3.24 12.11
CA ASP A 6 -10.67 4.13 12.79
C ASP A 6 -9.29 4.10 12.12
N LEU A 7 -9.24 4.40 10.82
CA LEU A 7 -8.04 4.37 9.99
C LEU A 7 -7.71 5.79 9.54
N ASP A 8 -6.45 6.17 9.73
CA ASP A 8 -5.89 7.40 9.19
C ASP A 8 -5.70 7.33 7.67
N ARG A 9 -5.72 8.50 7.02
CA ARG A 9 -5.53 8.62 5.57
C ARG A 9 -4.19 9.28 5.25
N VAL A 10 -3.49 8.71 4.26
CA VAL A 10 -2.37 9.35 3.58
C VAL A 10 -2.84 9.90 2.23
N VAL A 11 -2.38 11.09 1.84
CA VAL A 11 -2.62 11.69 0.52
C VAL A 11 -1.28 11.92 -0.16
N ALA A 12 -1.15 11.45 -1.40
CA ALA A 12 0.04 11.62 -2.22
C ALA A 12 -0.34 11.95 -3.66
N TYR A 13 0.46 12.80 -4.30
CA TYR A 13 0.37 13.04 -5.73
C TYR A 13 1.14 11.94 -6.47
N ILE A 14 0.51 11.36 -7.49
CA ILE A 14 1.12 10.35 -8.36
C ILE A 14 0.96 10.77 -9.82
N PRO A 15 1.85 10.32 -10.71
CA PRO A 15 1.66 10.49 -12.14
C PRO A 15 0.30 9.94 -12.63
N PRO A 16 -0.38 10.58 -13.58
CA PRO A 16 -1.70 10.15 -14.05
C PRO A 16 -1.73 8.71 -14.59
N GLU A 17 -0.64 8.27 -15.21
CA GLU A 17 -0.47 6.92 -15.73
C GLU A 17 -0.50 5.86 -14.63
N TRP A 18 0.12 6.12 -13.48
CA TRP A 18 0.09 5.20 -12.34
C TRP A 18 -1.31 5.08 -11.78
N LYS A 19 -2.07 6.17 -11.74
CA LYS A 19 -3.47 6.12 -11.31
C LYS A 19 -4.30 5.22 -12.23
N LYS A 20 -4.13 5.33 -13.55
CA LYS A 20 -4.83 4.48 -14.53
C LYS A 20 -4.46 3.01 -14.37
N GLU A 21 -3.20 2.72 -14.11
CA GLU A 21 -2.71 1.36 -13.87
C GLU A 21 -3.34 0.76 -12.60
N LEU A 22 -3.35 1.52 -11.50
CA LEU A 22 -3.99 1.12 -10.25
C LEU A 22 -5.51 0.91 -10.41
N GLU A 23 -6.19 1.77 -11.17
CA GLU A 23 -7.62 1.62 -11.48
C GLU A 23 -7.91 0.36 -12.29
N LYS A 24 -7.06 0.07 -13.28
CA LYS A 24 -7.16 -1.15 -14.09
C LYS A 24 -6.95 -2.40 -13.23
N TRP A 25 -5.87 -2.43 -12.44
CA TRP A 25 -5.56 -3.56 -11.57
C TRP A 25 -6.68 -3.80 -10.55
N ALA A 26 -7.15 -2.75 -9.86
CA ALA A 26 -8.25 -2.89 -8.91
C ALA A 26 -9.53 -3.45 -9.56
N LYS A 27 -9.81 -3.07 -10.81
CA LYS A 27 -10.94 -3.61 -11.57
C LYS A 27 -10.78 -5.10 -11.88
N GLU A 28 -9.59 -5.53 -12.30
CA GLU A 28 -9.27 -6.94 -12.60
C GLU A 28 -9.42 -7.82 -11.35
N ASP A 29 -9.07 -7.30 -10.18
CA ASP A 29 -9.17 -8.01 -8.89
C ASP A 29 -10.56 -7.90 -8.23
N GLU A 30 -11.53 -7.22 -8.86
CA GLU A 30 -12.86 -6.92 -8.29
C GLU A 30 -12.79 -6.20 -6.92
N ARG A 31 -11.83 -5.27 -6.78
CA ARG A 31 -11.58 -4.49 -5.55
C ARG A 31 -11.65 -2.99 -5.82
N SER A 32 -11.66 -2.21 -4.72
CA SER A 32 -11.51 -0.76 -4.80
C SER A 32 -10.03 -0.36 -4.88
N VAL A 33 -9.74 0.76 -5.54
CA VAL A 33 -8.38 1.33 -5.59
C VAL A 33 -7.82 1.59 -4.19
N SER A 34 -8.66 2.06 -3.26
CA SER A 34 -8.23 2.27 -1.87
C SER A 34 -7.82 0.97 -1.17
N TRP A 35 -8.50 -0.14 -1.46
CA TRP A 35 -8.14 -1.46 -0.92
C TRP A 35 -6.80 -1.93 -1.50
N LEU A 36 -6.64 -1.85 -2.83
CA LEU A 36 -5.40 -2.24 -3.51
C LEU A 36 -4.20 -1.44 -3.00
N VAL A 37 -4.34 -0.10 -2.95
CA VAL A 37 -3.28 0.78 -2.43
C VAL A 37 -2.97 0.48 -0.97
N GLY A 38 -3.98 0.16 -0.15
CA GLY A 38 -3.76 -0.29 1.23
C GLY A 38 -2.88 -1.54 1.30
N LYS A 39 -3.09 -2.53 0.43
CA LYS A 39 -2.28 -3.75 0.34
C LYS A 39 -0.86 -3.50 -0.17
N LEU A 40 -0.70 -2.60 -1.13
CA LEU A 40 0.63 -2.20 -1.62
C LEU A 40 1.44 -1.50 -0.52
N ILE A 41 0.80 -0.64 0.28
CA ILE A 41 1.43 0.02 1.43
C ILE A 41 1.81 -1.01 2.51
N GLU A 42 0.90 -1.91 2.87
CA GLU A 42 1.17 -2.99 3.84
C GLU A 42 2.41 -3.79 3.45
N ARG A 43 2.47 -4.25 2.20
CA ARG A 43 3.61 -4.98 1.65
C ARG A 43 4.90 -4.15 1.67
N GLY A 44 4.87 -2.90 1.23
CA GLY A 44 6.06 -2.04 1.25
C GLY A 44 6.61 -1.80 2.67
N LEU A 45 5.71 -1.69 3.66
CA LEU A 45 6.10 -1.57 5.07
C LEU A 45 6.71 -2.87 5.63
N GLU A 46 6.18 -4.03 5.25
CA GLU A 46 6.77 -5.34 5.58
C GLU A 46 8.17 -5.50 4.99
N GLU A 47 8.31 -5.21 3.69
CA GLU A 47 9.59 -5.26 2.98
C GLU A 47 10.62 -4.31 3.63
N HIS A 48 10.21 -3.09 4.00
CA HIS A 48 11.08 -2.15 4.70
C HIS A 48 11.54 -2.68 6.06
N ARG A 49 10.63 -3.21 6.88
CA ARG A 49 10.97 -3.81 8.19
C ARG A 49 11.93 -4.98 8.04
N ASN A 50 11.70 -5.84 7.05
CA ASN A 50 12.53 -7.02 6.82
C ASN A 50 13.95 -6.64 6.40
N HIS A 51 14.12 -5.66 5.51
CA HIS A 51 15.45 -5.16 5.14
C HIS A 51 16.20 -4.56 6.33
N GLN A 52 15.52 -3.79 7.19
CA GLN A 52 16.15 -3.23 8.39
C GLN A 52 16.58 -4.30 9.39
N ASN A 53 15.84 -5.40 9.49
CA ASN A 53 16.21 -6.53 10.36
C ASN A 53 17.38 -7.33 9.77
N SER A 54 17.42 -7.57 8.46
CA SER A 54 18.55 -8.26 7.82
C SER A 54 19.85 -7.43 7.90
N GLU A 55 19.77 -6.10 7.77
CA GLU A 55 20.92 -5.21 7.92
C GLU A 55 21.42 -5.11 9.37
N LYS A 56 20.54 -5.31 10.37
CA LYS A 56 20.94 -5.37 11.78
C LYS A 56 21.64 -6.67 12.14
N VAL A 57 21.18 -7.82 11.61
CA VAL A 57 21.81 -9.13 11.85
C VAL A 57 23.18 -9.23 11.17
N ALA A 58 23.37 -8.60 10.00
CA ALA A 58 24.66 -8.59 9.30
C ALA A 58 25.73 -7.68 9.94
N LYS A 59 25.36 -6.85 10.93
CA LYS A 59 26.25 -5.91 11.62
C LYS A 59 26.56 -6.29 13.08
N GLN A 60 26.10 -7.46 13.54
CA GLN A 60 26.44 -8.06 14.83
C GLN A 60 27.44 -9.20 14.65
#